data_AF-A0A5B7CMR7-F1
#
_entry.id   AF-A0A5B7CMR7-F1
#
_cell.length_a   1.000
_cell.length_b   1.000
_cell.length_c   1.000
_cell.angle_alpha   90.00
_cell.angle_beta   90.00
_cell.angle_gamma   90.00
#
_symmetry.space_group_name_H-M   'P 1'
#
loop_
_entity.id
_entity.type
_entity.pdbx_description
1 polymer ?
#
loop_
_entity_poly.entity_id
_entity_poly.type
_entity_poly.pdbx_seq_one_letter_code
_entity_poly.pdbx_strand_id
1 'polypeptide(L)' 'MAESKHTPSCENQLYIETPLGLRKLTDDIMDKDFSGFRDERGNMRRLINVERELRHMKEVMTD' A
#
# COMPACT_ATOMS: atom_id res chain seq x y z
N MET A 1 -6.11 13.16 34.86
CA MET A 1 -6.40 11.77 34.43
C MET A 1 -5.91 11.64 33.01
N ALA A 2 -4.68 11.18 32.80
CA ALA A 2 -4.15 10.97 31.45
C ALA A 2 -4.69 9.64 30.93
N GLU A 3 -5.52 9.67 29.88
CA GLU A 3 -5.88 8.46 29.16
C GLU A 3 -4.62 7.89 28.49
N SER A 4 -4.06 6.83 29.05
CA SER A 4 -3.07 6.00 28.38
C SER A 4 -3.77 5.22 27.27
N LYS A 5 -3.77 5.75 26.05
CA LYS A 5 -4.30 5.09 24.85
C LYS A 5 -3.17 4.39 24.10
N HIS A 6 -2.60 3.32 24.65
CA HIS A 6 -2.20 2.17 23.86
C HIS A 6 -1.75 1.01 24.76
N THR A 7 -2.70 0.32 25.40
CA THR A 7 -2.46 -1.09 25.70
C THR A 7 -2.61 -1.86 24.39
N PRO A 8 -1.62 -2.65 23.95
CA PRO A 8 -1.84 -3.58 22.85
C PRO A 8 -2.95 -4.54 23.29
N SER A 9 -3.99 -4.68 22.46
CA SER A 9 -5.00 -5.74 22.63
C SER A 9 -4.29 -7.09 22.79
N CYS A 10 -4.79 -7.96 23.67
CA CYS A 10 -4.26 -9.30 23.95
C CYS A 10 -4.02 -10.11 22.66
N GLU A 11 -4.86 -9.92 21.62
CA GLU A 11 -4.69 -10.57 20.31
C GLU A 11 -3.38 -10.22 19.61
N ASN A 12 -2.86 -9.01 19.81
CA ASN A 12 -1.60 -8.57 19.21
C ASN A 12 -0.38 -9.10 19.97
N GLN A 13 -0.51 -9.49 21.23
CA GLN A 13 0.59 -10.08 22.00
C GLN A 13 1.01 -11.43 21.44
N LEU A 14 0.03 -12.28 21.07
CA LEU A 14 0.27 -13.59 20.46
C LEU A 14 0.98 -13.50 19.10
N TYR A 15 0.75 -12.42 18.35
CA TYR A 15 1.49 -12.18 17.10
C TYR A 15 2.96 -11.81 17.38
N ILE A 16 3.28 -11.11 18.46
CA ILE A 16 4.65 -10.65 18.72
C ILE A 16 5.53 -11.80 19.27
N GLU A 17 4.93 -12.83 19.86
CA GLU A 17 5.64 -13.94 20.53
C GLU A 17 6.25 -14.98 19.59
N THR A 18 5.73 -15.11 18.36
CA THR A 18 6.25 -16.08 17.38
C THR A 18 6.83 -15.36 16.17
N PRO A 19 7.93 -15.86 15.57
CA PRO A 19 8.47 -15.28 14.33
C PRO A 19 7.44 -15.19 13.20
N LEU A 20 6.49 -16.13 13.18
CA LEU A 20 5.40 -16.17 12.21
C LEU A 20 4.38 -15.05 12.47
N GLY A 21 4.04 -14.81 13.73
CA GLY A 21 3.17 -13.71 14.13
C GLY A 21 3.81 -12.34 13.90
N LEU A 22 5.12 -12.19 14.10
CA LEU A 22 5.85 -10.94 13.83
C LEU A 22 5.79 -10.58 12.35
N ARG A 23 5.89 -11.58 11.47
CA ARG A 23 5.70 -11.40 10.03
C ARG A 23 4.28 -10.92 9.72
N LYS A 24 3.27 -11.59 10.28
CA LYS A 24 1.87 -11.22 10.06
C LYS A 24 1.55 -9.82 10.58
N LEU A 25 2.09 -9.44 11.73
CA LEU A 25 1.97 -8.09 12.28
C LEU A 25 2.62 -7.05 11.36
N THR A 26 3.78 -7.37 10.78
CA THR A 26 4.47 -6.49 9.82
C THR A 26 3.61 -6.30 8.56
N ASP A 27 3.04 -7.38 8.03
CA ASP A 27 2.17 -7.33 6.85
C ASP A 27 0.87 -6.55 7.14
N ASP A 28 0.23 -6.77 8.30
CA ASP A 28 -0.99 -6.08 8.71
C ASP A 28 -0.77 -4.57 8.92
N ILE A 29 0.37 -4.18 9.52
CA ILE A 29 0.76 -2.76 9.67
C ILE A 29 1.03 -2.15 8.30
N MET A 30 1.75 -2.87 7.43
CA MET A 30 2.08 -2.37 6.10
C MET A 30 0.84 -2.21 5.22
N ASP A 31 -0.10 -3.15 5.24
CA ASP A 31 -1.35 -3.02 4.49
C ASP A 31 -2.25 -1.91 5.07
N LYS A 32 -2.29 -1.70 6.39
CA LYS A 32 -3.03 -0.58 6.98
C LYS A 32 -2.43 0.78 6.62
N ASP A 33 -1.14 0.97 6.92
CA ASP A 33 -0.48 2.27 6.83
C ASP A 33 -0.20 2.69 5.37
N PHE A 34 -0.08 1.72 4.46
CA PHE A 34 0.24 1.97 3.05
C PHE A 34 -0.87 1.56 2.06
N SER A 35 -2.07 1.24 2.55
CA SER A 35 -3.25 0.92 1.72
C SER A 35 -3.50 1.94 0.61
N GLY A 36 -3.36 3.24 0.90
CA GLY A 36 -3.54 4.33 -0.09
C GLY A 36 -2.46 4.36 -1.18
N PHE A 37 -1.22 3.98 -0.86
CA PHE A 37 -0.10 4.05 -1.79
C PHE A 37 -0.08 2.90 -2.81
N ARG A 38 -0.68 1.76 -2.47
CA ARG A 38 -0.77 0.60 -3.39
C ARG A 38 -1.59 0.95 -4.63
N ASP A 39 -2.68 1.69 -4.43
CA ASP A 39 -3.55 2.15 -5.51
C ASP A 39 -2.89 3.28 -6.31
N GLU A 40 -2.15 4.17 -5.65
CA GLU A 40 -1.39 5.27 -6.27
C GLU A 40 -0.33 4.76 -7.26
N ARG A 41 0.38 3.68 -6.92
CA ARG A 41 1.33 3.02 -7.83
C ARG A 41 0.64 2.40 -9.05
N GLY A 42 -0.56 1.85 -8.87
CA GLY A 42 -1.40 1.35 -9.96
C GLY A 42 -1.86 2.48 -10.87
N ASN A 43 -2.30 3.59 -10.29
CA ASN A 43 -2.77 4.80 -10.98
C ASN A 43 -1.64 5.46 -11.79
N MET A 44 -0.44 5.60 -11.23
CA MET A 44 0.73 6.10 -11.96
C MET A 44 1.09 5.23 -13.17
N ARG A 45 1.06 3.90 -13.01
CA ARG A 45 1.30 2.97 -14.14
C ARG A 45 0.25 3.14 -15.24
N ARG A 46 -1.02 3.29 -14.89
CA ARG A 46 -2.11 3.54 -15.86
C ARG A 46 -1.90 4.86 -16.59
N LEU A 47 -1.55 5.92 -15.88
CA LEU A 47 -1.32 7.25 -16.46
C LEU A 47 -0.15 7.23 -17.46
N ILE A 48 0.96 6.58 -17.13
CA ILE A 48 2.12 6.43 -18.02
C ILE A 48 1.74 5.66 -19.30
N ASN A 49 0.90 4.62 -19.18
CA ASN A 49 0.44 3.88 -20.36
C ASN A 49 -0.45 4.72 -21.28
N VAL A 50 -1.38 5.50 -20.70
CA VAL A 50 -2.26 6.40 -21.48
C VAL A 50 -1.44 7.46 -22.20
N GLU A 51 -0.45 8.06 -21.54
CA GLU A 51 0.44 9.06 -22.17
C GLU A 51 1.21 8.47 -23.36
N ARG A 52 1.73 7.25 -23.22
CA ARG A 52 2.42 6.54 -24.29
C ARG A 52 1.51 6.28 -25.48
N GLU A 53 0.28 5.82 -25.24
CA GLU A 53 -0.69 5.53 -26.30
C GLU A 53 -1.09 6.81 -27.05
N LEU A 54 -1.38 7.90 -26.32
CA LEU A 54 -1.67 9.20 -26.93
C LEU A 54 -0.52 9.71 -27.79
N ARG A 55 0.73 9.54 -27.34
CA ARG A 55 1.91 9.90 -28.13
C ARG A 55 2.00 9.08 -29.41
N HIS A 56 1.76 7.78 -29.33
CA HIS A 56 1.79 6.90 -30.50
C HIS A 56 0.69 7.25 -31.50
N MET A 57 -0.54 7.47 -31.04
CA MET A 57 -1.64 7.90 -31.91
C MET A 57 -1.35 9.22 -32.59
N LYS A 58 -0.77 10.19 -31.86
CA LYS A 58 -0.35 11.46 -32.43
C LYS A 58 0.64 11.24 -33.57
N GLU A 59 1.70 10.46 -33.34
CA GLU A 59 2.73 10.15 -34.33
C GLU A 59 2.13 9.50 -35.59
N VAL A 60 1.29 8.48 -35.43
CA VAL A 60 0.59 7.81 -36.54
C VAL A 60 -0.36 8.75 -37.30
N MET A 61 -0.97 9.73 -36.64
CA MET A 61 -1.86 10.71 -37.29
C MET A 61 -1.12 11.87 -37.95
N THR A 62 0.17 12.07 -37.66
CA THR A 62 0.99 13.14 -38.26
C THR A 62 1.91 12.67 -39.39
N ASP A 63 1.87 11.39 -39.73
CA ASP A 63 2.52 10.76 -40.88
C ASP A 63 1.51 10.57 -42.04
#